data_AF-A0A3B0Z2G0-F1
#
_entry.id   AF-A0A3B0Z2G0-F1
#
_cell.length_a   1.000
_cell.length_b   1.000
_cell.length_c   1.000
_cell.angle_alpha   90.00
_cell.angle_beta   90.00
_cell.angle_gamma   90.00
#
_symmetry.space_group_name_H-M   'P 1'
#
loop_
_entity.id
_entity.type
_entity.pdbx_description
1 polymer ?
#
loop_
_entity_poly.entity_id
_entity_poly.type
_entity_poly.pdbx_seq_one_letter_code
_entity_poly.pdbx_strand_id
1 'polypeptide(L)'
;MSITQNSNDEPLELVQIGDELLPAEPQKSRRSPYSLDQKYIDAYLAAPHRGRAEAYRVASGSNTKYARQRAAEIHSRVGSQIDESLKEKVLGVGSFALDTLIYLAEFGETGSVRGASASKLLDMSLKIAPPEVKRVKAKTREQLHKEIAGVKERLKAIGVSV
;
A
#
# COMPACT_ATOMS: atom_id res chain seq x y z
N MET A 1 -55.89 -7.76 -3.84
CA MET A 1 -54.57 -7.13 -4.01
C MET A 1 -54.80 -5.69 -4.42
N SER A 2 -54.55 -4.74 -3.53
CA SER A 2 -54.70 -3.32 -3.80
C SER A 2 -53.42 -2.65 -3.36
N ILE A 3 -52.67 -2.09 -4.31
CA ILE A 3 -51.41 -1.39 -4.07
C ILE A 3 -51.74 0.10 -4.07
N THR A 4 -51.69 0.74 -2.91
CA THR A 4 -51.58 2.20 -2.79
C THR A 4 -50.13 2.54 -2.57
N GLN A 5 -49.52 3.19 -3.58
CA GLN A 5 -48.21 3.80 -3.47
C GLN A 5 -48.34 5.10 -2.68
N ASN A 6 -47.57 5.22 -1.59
CA ASN A 6 -47.21 6.52 -1.04
C ASN A 6 -45.70 6.52 -0.80
N SER A 7 -45.06 7.55 -1.29
CA SER A 7 -43.62 7.79 -1.29
C SER A 7 -43.08 8.06 0.12
N ASN A 8 -41.94 7.42 0.44
CA ASN A 8 -40.97 7.71 1.52
C ASN A 8 -40.87 6.84 2.78
N ASP A 9 -41.58 5.72 2.93
CA ASP A 9 -41.31 4.82 4.06
C ASP A 9 -40.96 3.41 3.58
N GLU A 10 -39.86 2.87 4.11
CA GLU A 10 -39.46 1.47 3.94
C GLU A 10 -40.67 0.55 4.19
N PRO A 11 -40.87 -0.50 3.39
CA PRO A 11 -42.02 -1.39 3.57
C PRO A 11 -41.94 -2.04 4.96
N LEU A 12 -42.75 -1.57 5.90
CA LEU A 12 -42.98 -2.21 7.18
C LEU A 12 -43.66 -3.55 6.92
N GLU A 13 -42.89 -4.63 6.94
CA GLU A 13 -43.45 -5.98 6.95
C GLU A 13 -44.26 -6.15 8.24
N LEU A 14 -45.58 -6.23 8.08
CA LEU A 14 -46.51 -6.56 9.16
C LEU A 14 -46.68 -8.08 9.19
N VAL A 15 -46.47 -8.68 10.36
CA VAL A 15 -46.70 -10.11 10.57
C VAL A 15 -48.02 -10.27 11.31
N GLN A 16 -48.94 -11.05 10.75
CA GLN A 16 -50.24 -11.33 11.37
C GLN A 16 -50.06 -12.38 12.48
N ILE A 17 -50.34 -11.99 13.73
CA ILE A 17 -50.34 -12.88 14.89
C ILE A 17 -51.77 -12.88 15.46
N GLY A 18 -52.55 -13.90 15.10
CA GLY A 18 -53.98 -13.92 15.41
C GLY A 18 -54.75 -12.86 14.59
N ASP A 19 -55.57 -12.05 15.28
CA ASP A 19 -56.41 -11.01 14.66
C ASP A 19 -55.75 -9.61 14.64
N GLU A 20 -54.52 -9.47 15.14
CA GLU A 20 -53.78 -8.21 15.16
C GLU A 20 -52.56 -8.23 14.22
N LEU A 21 -52.37 -7.13 13.49
CA LEU A 21 -51.20 -6.87 12.66
C LEU A 21 -50.19 -6.06 13.47
N LEU A 22 -49.09 -6.69 13.86
CA LEU A 22 -48.00 -6.02 14.58
C LEU A 22 -46.82 -5.75 13.63
N PRO A 23 -46.10 -4.62 13.81
CA PRO A 23 -44.85 -4.37 13.09
C PRO A 23 -43.85 -5.45 13.45
N ALA A 24 -43.30 -6.13 12.43
CA ALA A 24 -42.22 -7.08 12.65
C ALA A 24 -41.08 -6.38 13.40
N GLU A 25 -40.62 -6.96 14.52
CA GLU A 25 -39.37 -6.50 15.11
C GLU A 25 -38.30 -6.52 14.02
N PRO A 26 -37.47 -5.46 13.89
CA PRO A 26 -36.42 -5.45 12.88
C PRO A 26 -35.53 -6.66 13.15
N GLN A 27 -35.66 -7.68 12.29
CA GLN A 27 -34.83 -8.85 12.36
C GLN A 27 -33.40 -8.34 12.35
N LYS A 28 -32.67 -8.52 13.44
CA LYS A 28 -31.22 -8.33 13.46
C LYS A 28 -30.69 -9.31 12.44
N SER A 29 -30.56 -8.86 11.20
CA SER A 29 -30.09 -9.67 10.10
C SER A 29 -28.79 -10.27 10.58
N ARG A 30 -28.75 -11.61 10.65
CA ARG A 30 -27.52 -12.35 10.91
C ARG A 30 -26.61 -11.99 9.75
N ARG A 31 -25.83 -10.91 9.93
CA ARG A 31 -24.87 -10.41 8.94
C ARG A 31 -24.02 -11.61 8.57
N SER A 32 -23.99 -11.95 7.29
CA SER A 32 -23.17 -13.07 6.83
C SER A 32 -21.73 -12.83 7.31
N PRO A 33 -21.00 -13.85 7.79
CA PRO A 33 -19.65 -13.68 8.32
C PRO A 33 -18.71 -12.91 7.36
N TYR A 34 -18.90 -13.12 6.06
CA TYR A 34 -18.19 -12.43 4.98
C TYR A 34 -18.42 -10.91 4.94
N SER A 35 -19.62 -10.45 5.30
CA SER A 35 -19.93 -9.01 5.33
C SER A 35 -19.27 -8.27 6.49
N LEU A 36 -19.00 -8.96 7.62
CA LEU A 36 -18.31 -8.37 8.76
C LEU A 36 -16.81 -8.28 8.52
N ASP A 37 -16.24 -9.31 7.90
CA ASP A 37 -14.82 -9.38 7.56
C ASP A 37 -14.42 -8.26 6.60
N GLN A 38 -15.19 -8.05 5.52
CA GLN A 38 -14.90 -6.95 4.59
C GLN A 38 -15.00 -5.59 5.28
N LYS A 39 -16.06 -5.36 6.07
CA LYS A 39 -16.23 -4.11 6.84
C LYS A 39 -15.10 -3.91 7.84
N TYR A 40 -14.58 -4.98 8.41
CA TYR A 40 -13.43 -4.93 9.31
C TYR A 40 -12.16 -4.52 8.57
N ILE A 41 -11.90 -5.11 7.41
CA ILE A 41 -10.78 -4.73 6.54
C ILE A 41 -10.86 -3.24 6.20
N ASP A 42 -12.02 -2.79 5.72
CA ASP A 42 -12.23 -1.39 5.33
C ASP A 42 -12.02 -0.44 6.52
N ALA A 43 -12.60 -0.76 7.68
CA ALA A 43 -12.45 0.03 8.90
C ALA A 43 -11.00 0.06 9.41
N TYR A 44 -10.29 -1.06 9.32
CA TYR A 44 -8.88 -1.16 9.74
C TYR A 44 -7.97 -0.36 8.80
N LEU A 45 -8.18 -0.47 7.48
CA LEU A 45 -7.39 0.25 6.47
C LEU A 45 -7.65 1.76 6.46
N ALA A 46 -8.84 2.21 6.88
CA ALA A 46 -9.17 3.62 6.99
C ALA A 46 -8.41 4.32 8.14
N ALA A 47 -8.21 3.62 9.26
CA ALA A 47 -7.52 4.18 10.42
C ALA A 47 -6.68 3.14 11.19
N PRO A 48 -5.55 2.66 10.63
CA PRO A 48 -4.75 1.59 11.24
C PRO A 48 -4.23 1.94 12.65
N HIS A 49 -3.97 3.22 12.90
CA HIS A 49 -3.48 3.74 14.18
C HIS A 49 -4.48 3.60 15.33
N ARG A 50 -5.79 3.47 15.05
CA ARG A 50 -6.83 3.28 16.09
C ARG A 50 -6.86 1.86 16.64
N GLY A 51 -6.17 0.93 15.97
CA GLY A 51 -6.01 -0.44 16.40
C GLY A 51 -7.18 -1.37 16.08
N ARG A 52 -6.92 -2.67 16.27
CA ARG A 52 -7.82 -3.76 15.84
C ARG A 52 -9.18 -3.74 16.53
N ALA A 53 -9.21 -3.43 17.83
CA ALA A 53 -10.45 -3.42 18.59
C ALA A 53 -11.41 -2.33 18.11
N GLU A 54 -10.88 -1.17 17.73
CA GLU A 54 -11.70 -0.08 17.20
C GLU A 54 -12.25 -0.39 15.81
N ALA A 55 -11.41 -0.96 14.93
CA ALA A 55 -11.86 -1.44 13.63
C ALA A 55 -13.02 -2.46 13.77
N TYR A 56 -12.95 -3.35 14.77
CA TYR A 56 -14.06 -4.27 15.07
C TYR A 56 -15.32 -3.55 15.55
N ARG A 57 -15.21 -2.55 16.44
CA ARG A 57 -16.37 -1.78 16.91
C ARG A 57 -17.05 -1.06 15.75
N VAL A 58 -16.26 -0.44 14.86
CA VAL A 58 -16.77 0.25 13.67
C VAL A 58 -17.45 -0.73 12.72
N ALA A 59 -16.83 -1.87 12.43
CA ALA A 59 -17.38 -2.87 11.49
C ALA A 59 -18.65 -3.56 12.02
N SER A 60 -18.65 -3.91 13.31
CA SER A 60 -19.77 -4.61 13.96
C SER A 60 -20.87 -3.68 14.45
N GLY A 61 -20.57 -2.41 14.68
CA GLY A 61 -21.48 -1.46 15.37
C GLY A 61 -21.67 -1.77 16.85
N SER A 62 -20.83 -2.64 17.45
CA SER A 62 -21.01 -3.16 18.81
C SER A 62 -19.86 -2.74 19.72
N ASN A 63 -20.18 -2.06 20.83
CA ASN A 63 -19.21 -1.68 21.86
C ASN A 63 -19.01 -2.78 22.93
N THR A 64 -18.72 -4.00 22.48
CA THR A 64 -18.56 -5.16 23.37
C THR A 64 -17.22 -5.13 24.11
N LYS A 65 -17.20 -5.57 25.37
CA LYS A 65 -15.96 -5.77 26.15
C LYS A 65 -15.02 -6.80 25.51
N TYR A 66 -15.55 -7.70 24.69
CA TYR A 66 -14.79 -8.72 23.98
C TYR A 66 -14.24 -8.26 22.61
N ALA A 67 -14.34 -6.95 22.29
CA ALA A 67 -13.93 -6.42 20.99
C ALA A 67 -12.46 -6.74 20.67
N ARG A 68 -11.58 -6.75 21.67
CA ARG A 68 -10.16 -7.11 21.49
C ARG A 68 -9.98 -8.56 21.03
N GLN A 69 -10.63 -9.50 21.70
CA GLN A 69 -10.55 -10.93 21.37
C GLN A 69 -11.16 -11.20 20.00
N ARG A 70 -12.37 -10.68 19.74
CA ARG A 70 -13.05 -10.83 18.45
C ARG A 70 -12.27 -10.19 17.30
N ALA A 71 -11.68 -9.02 17.52
CA ALA A 71 -10.84 -8.40 16.53
C ALA A 71 -9.59 -9.23 16.23
N ALA A 72 -8.99 -9.88 17.24
CA ALA A 72 -7.84 -10.77 17.01
C ALA A 72 -8.23 -11.99 16.16
N GLU A 73 -9.38 -12.61 16.45
CA GLU A 73 -9.93 -13.74 15.67
C GLU A 73 -10.24 -13.37 14.22
N ILE A 74 -10.81 -12.18 13.98
CA ILE A 74 -11.07 -11.72 12.61
C ILE A 74 -9.75 -11.38 11.91
N HIS A 75 -8.86 -10.64 12.58
CA HIS A 75 -7.60 -10.20 11.99
C HIS A 75 -6.67 -11.37 11.63
N SER A 76 -6.69 -12.48 12.37
CA SER A 76 -5.94 -13.68 11.99
C SER A 76 -6.49 -14.34 10.73
N ARG A 77 -7.81 -14.25 10.50
CA ARG A 77 -8.46 -14.79 9.30
C ARG A 77 -8.24 -13.91 8.06
N VAL A 78 -8.33 -12.59 8.20
CA VAL A 78 -8.25 -11.65 7.05
C VAL A 78 -6.89 -10.97 6.90
N GLY A 79 -5.90 -11.33 7.72
CA GLY A 79 -4.60 -10.65 7.77
C GLY A 79 -3.89 -10.60 6.42
N SER A 80 -3.95 -11.68 5.64
CA SER A 80 -3.35 -11.72 4.29
C SER A 80 -3.97 -10.71 3.33
N GLN A 81 -5.30 -10.54 3.37
CA GLN A 81 -6.02 -9.58 2.52
C GLN A 81 -5.70 -8.13 2.93
N ILE A 82 -5.54 -7.89 4.23
CA ILE A 82 -5.10 -6.58 4.75
C ILE A 82 -3.68 -6.28 4.25
N ASP A 83 -2.76 -7.24 4.35
CA ASP A 83 -1.37 -7.06 3.93
C ASP A 83 -1.27 -6.80 2.42
N GLU A 84 -2.04 -7.52 1.60
CA GLU A 84 -2.12 -7.31 0.16
C GLU A 84 -2.68 -5.92 -0.18
N SER A 85 -3.80 -5.53 0.45
CA SER A 85 -4.39 -4.20 0.27
C SER A 85 -3.45 -3.07 0.72
N LEU A 86 -2.69 -3.27 1.79
CA LEU A 86 -1.68 -2.30 2.25
C LEU A 86 -0.53 -2.20 1.25
N LYS A 87 -0.05 -3.32 0.69
CA LYS A 87 0.98 -3.32 -0.35
C LYS A 87 0.52 -2.52 -1.57
N GLU A 88 -0.69 -2.76 -2.06
CA GLU A 88 -1.25 -2.02 -3.19
C GLU A 88 -1.35 -0.52 -2.91
N LYS A 89 -1.86 -0.14 -1.74
CA LYS A 89 -1.91 1.27 -1.32
C LYS A 89 -0.52 1.89 -1.22
N VAL A 90 0.46 1.17 -0.67
CA VAL A 90 1.85 1.65 -0.57
C VAL A 90 2.48 1.81 -1.96
N LEU A 91 2.24 0.89 -2.89
CA LEU A 91 2.70 1.02 -4.27
C LEU A 91 2.09 2.26 -4.95
N GLY A 92 0.81 2.55 -4.69
CA GLY A 92 0.17 3.78 -5.15
C GLY A 92 0.76 5.07 -4.57
N VAL A 93 1.28 5.03 -3.33
CA VAL A 93 1.97 6.18 -2.70
C VAL A 93 3.44 6.29 -3.14
N GLY A 94 4.00 5.24 -3.76
CA GLY A 94 5.40 5.19 -4.18
C GLY A 94 5.78 6.30 -5.17
N SER A 95 4.90 6.60 -6.13
CA SER A 95 5.11 7.69 -7.09
C SER A 95 5.15 9.05 -6.40
N PHE A 96 4.16 9.33 -5.55
CA PHE A 96 4.12 10.57 -4.78
C PHE A 96 5.35 10.76 -3.89
N ALA A 97 5.81 9.70 -3.22
CA ALA A 97 7.03 9.74 -2.41
C ALA A 97 8.27 10.03 -3.26
N LEU A 98 8.36 9.46 -4.47
CA LEU A 98 9.45 9.73 -5.40
C LEU A 98 9.44 11.19 -5.87
N ASP A 99 8.28 11.70 -6.28
CA ASP A 99 8.11 13.09 -6.71
C ASP A 99 8.48 14.06 -5.59
N THR A 100 8.08 13.74 -4.36
CA THR A 100 8.43 14.51 -3.17
C THR A 100 9.94 14.53 -2.93
N LEU A 101 10.63 13.38 -3.11
CA LEU A 101 12.09 13.30 -2.97
C LEU A 101 12.81 14.10 -4.06
N ILE A 102 12.33 14.06 -5.30
CA ILE A 102 12.86 14.87 -6.41
C ILE A 102 12.70 16.35 -6.08
N TYR A 103 11.50 16.77 -5.69
CA TYR A 103 11.22 18.15 -5.30
C TYR A 103 12.12 18.61 -4.16
N LEU A 104 12.29 17.81 -3.11
CA LEU A 104 13.16 18.16 -1.97
C LEU A 104 14.65 18.19 -2.34
N ALA A 105 15.09 17.40 -3.32
CA ALA A 105 16.46 17.43 -3.81
C ALA A 105 16.76 18.71 -4.59
N GLU A 106 15.79 19.20 -5.37
CA GLU A 106 15.93 20.41 -6.20
C GLU A 106 15.69 21.69 -5.38
N PHE A 107 14.63 21.72 -4.59
CA PHE A 107 14.08 22.93 -3.96
C PHE A 107 14.11 22.94 -2.43
N GLY A 108 14.71 21.93 -1.78
CA GLY A 108 14.81 21.89 -0.32
C GLY A 108 15.48 23.14 0.26
N GLU A 109 14.87 23.71 1.31
CA GLU A 109 15.29 24.99 1.91
C GLU A 109 16.73 24.99 2.43
N THR A 110 17.23 23.82 2.84
CA THR A 110 18.59 23.65 3.36
C THR A 110 19.41 22.72 2.46
N GLY A 111 20.72 22.95 2.42
CA GLY A 111 21.65 22.06 1.72
C GLY A 111 21.65 20.64 2.27
N SER A 112 21.37 20.46 3.57
CA SER A 112 21.27 19.14 4.20
C SER A 112 20.03 18.37 3.72
N VAL A 113 18.88 19.01 3.59
CA VAL A 113 17.65 18.38 3.07
C VAL A 113 17.82 18.01 1.59
N ARG A 114 18.39 18.90 0.78
CA ARG A 114 18.69 18.61 -0.64
C ARG A 114 19.68 17.45 -0.79
N GLY A 115 20.79 17.49 -0.05
CA GLY A 115 21.80 16.43 -0.09
C GLY A 115 21.26 15.08 0.38
N ALA A 116 20.48 15.05 1.47
CA ALA A 116 19.86 13.82 1.97
C ALA A 116 18.84 13.24 0.97
N SER A 117 18.02 14.09 0.35
CA SER A 117 17.03 13.66 -0.64
C SER A 117 17.69 13.15 -1.93
N ALA A 118 18.71 13.84 -2.43
CA ALA A 118 19.50 13.41 -3.58
C ALA A 118 20.24 12.08 -3.30
N SER A 119 20.86 11.94 -2.12
CA SER A 119 21.50 10.68 -1.71
C SER A 119 20.49 9.54 -1.66
N LYS A 120 19.28 9.80 -1.15
CA LYS A 120 18.22 8.80 -1.07
C LYS A 120 17.73 8.35 -2.46
N LEU A 121 17.61 9.28 -3.41
CA LEU A 121 17.28 8.98 -4.80
C LEU A 121 18.35 8.11 -5.47
N LEU A 122 19.62 8.43 -5.24
CA LEU A 122 20.75 7.63 -5.74
C LEU A 122 20.76 6.22 -5.12
N ASP A 123 20.52 6.09 -3.82
CA ASP A 123 20.43 4.78 -3.16
C ASP A 123 19.29 3.93 -3.71
N MET A 124 18.15 4.57 -4.02
CA MET A 124 17.00 3.87 -4.62
C MET A 124 17.30 3.44 -6.06
N SER A 125 17.95 4.28 -6.88
CA SER A 125 18.32 3.92 -8.24
C SER A 125 19.42 2.86 -8.30
N LEU A 126 20.37 2.87 -7.35
CA LEU A 126 21.39 1.84 -7.20
C LEU A 126 20.84 0.48 -6.72
N LYS A 127 19.73 0.48 -5.97
CA LYS A 127 18.99 -0.76 -5.64
C LYS A 127 18.17 -1.29 -6.80
N ILE A 128 17.79 -0.44 -7.76
CA ILE A 128 17.10 -0.82 -9.01
C ILE A 128 18.12 -1.22 -10.08
N ALA A 129 19.37 -0.77 -9.99
CA ALA A 129 20.45 -1.24 -10.84
C ALA A 129 20.65 -2.76 -10.61
N PRO A 130 20.67 -3.58 -11.67
CA PRO A 130 20.97 -5.00 -11.51
C PRO A 130 22.32 -5.16 -10.79
N PRO A 131 22.48 -6.18 -9.93
CA PRO A 131 23.69 -6.40 -9.14
C PRO A 131 24.97 -6.59 -9.98
N GLU A 132 24.84 -6.64 -11.30
CA GLU A 132 25.92 -6.71 -12.26
C GLU A 132 26.27 -5.36 -12.90
N VAL A 133 26.31 -4.27 -12.15
CA VAL A 133 27.34 -3.27 -12.49
C VAL A 133 28.65 -3.92 -12.09
N LYS A 134 29.27 -4.68 -13.01
CA LYS A 134 30.64 -5.19 -12.84
C LYS A 134 31.45 -3.99 -12.38
N ARG A 135 31.82 -3.97 -11.09
CA ARG A 135 32.77 -2.99 -10.57
C ARG A 135 34.01 -3.20 -11.41
N VAL A 136 34.19 -2.37 -12.44
CA VAL A 136 35.45 -2.32 -13.16
C VAL A 136 36.43 -1.83 -12.12
N LYS A 137 37.23 -2.76 -11.59
CA LYS A 137 38.28 -2.41 -10.64
C LYS A 137 39.10 -1.30 -11.28
N ALA A 138 39.33 -0.23 -10.53
CA ALA A 138 40.17 0.87 -11.00
C ALA A 138 41.48 0.27 -11.53
N LYS A 139 41.74 0.46 -12.84
CA LYS A 139 42.95 -0.07 -13.46
C LYS A 139 44.15 0.66 -12.87
N THR A 140 45.17 -0.07 -12.45
CA THR A 140 46.40 0.56 -11.98
C THR A 140 47.08 1.28 -13.13
N ARG A 141 47.94 2.27 -12.82
CA ARG A 141 48.68 3.05 -13.81
C ARG A 141 49.42 2.15 -14.82
N GLU A 142 49.97 1.04 -14.36
CA GLU A 142 50.66 0.05 -15.18
C GLU A 142 49.74 -0.68 -16.17
N GLN A 143 48.51 -1.01 -15.74
CA GLN A 143 47.51 -1.64 -16.61
C GLN A 143 47.05 -0.67 -17.70
N LEU A 144 46.86 0.61 -17.34
CA LEU A 144 46.54 1.66 -18.31
C LEU A 144 47.68 1.88 -19.31
N HIS A 145 48.93 1.89 -18.86
CA HIS A 145 50.09 2.02 -19.75
C HIS A 145 50.20 0.84 -20.74
N LYS A 146 49.93 -0.39 -20.29
CA LYS A 146 49.91 -1.58 -21.16
C LYS A 146 48.80 -1.51 -22.21
N GLU A 147 47.60 -1.05 -21.84
CA GLU A 147 46.52 -0.87 -22.78
C GLU A 147 46.79 0.25 -23.79
N ILE A 148 47.34 1.38 -23.33
CA ILE A 148 47.76 2.48 -24.22
C ILE A 148 48.82 1.99 -25.21
N ALA A 149 49.82 1.23 -24.75
CA ALA A 149 50.83 0.66 -25.65
C ALA A 149 50.21 -0.32 -26.66
N GLY A 150 49.30 -1.19 -26.21
CA GLY A 150 48.59 -2.11 -27.10
C GLY A 150 47.70 -1.41 -28.13
N VAL A 151 47.07 -0.29 -27.76
CA VAL A 151 46.29 0.55 -28.68
C VAL A 151 47.21 1.28 -29.66
N LYS A 152 48.35 1.82 -29.21
CA LYS A 152 49.35 2.45 -30.08
C LYS A 152 49.89 1.50 -31.13
N GLU A 153 50.22 0.26 -30.76
CA GLU A 153 50.67 -0.76 -31.71
C GLU A 153 49.59 -1.11 -32.75
N ARG A 154 48.32 -1.23 -32.33
CA ARG A 154 47.20 -1.47 -33.26
C ARG A 154 46.97 -0.31 -34.21
N LEU A 155 47.06 0.92 -33.71
CA LEU A 155 46.93 2.14 -34.52
C LEU A 155 48.08 2.27 -35.52
N LYS A 156 49.31 1.95 -35.10
CA LYS A 156 50.47 1.89 -35.99
C LYS A 156 50.32 0.81 -37.06
N ALA A 157 49.76 -0.35 -36.73
CA ALA A 157 49.51 -1.44 -37.66
C ALA A 157 48.48 -1.09 -38.75
N ILE A 158 47.57 -0.14 -38.49
CA ILE A 158 46.61 0.37 -39.48
C ILE A 158 47.07 1.68 -40.14
N GLY A 159 48.35 2.07 -39.96
CA GLY A 159 48.95 3.24 -40.60
C GLY A 159 48.60 4.59 -39.97
N VAL A 160 47.97 4.57 -38.78
CA VAL A 160 47.66 5.79 -38.03
C VAL A 160 48.87 6.15 -37.15
N SER A 161 49.44 7.33 -37.36
CA SER A 161 50.54 7.85 -36.54
C SER A 161 50.00 8.30 -35.17
N VAL A 162 50.61 7.82 -34.07
CA VAL A 162 50.21 8.08 -32.66
C VAL A 162 51.42 8.42 -31.79
#